data_AF-A0AAU4BTQ8-F1
#
_entry.id   AF-A0AAU4BTQ8-F1
#
_cell.length_a   1.000
_cell.length_b   1.000
_cell.length_c   1.000
_cell.angle_alpha   90.00
_cell.angle_beta   90.00
_cell.angle_gamma   90.00
#
_symmetry.space_group_name_H-M   'P 1'
#
loop_
_entity.id
_entity.type
_entity.pdbx_description
1 polymer ?
#
loop_
_entity_poly.entity_id
_entity_poly.type
_entity_poly.pdbx_seq_one_letter_code
_entity_poly.pdbx_strand_id
1 'polypeptide(L)'
;MPRWIRLHNPEEDTWFYYELDDQDWAVRQIELQGPDQRPTTAAALDEVLQLRDHHGPAELKTYERRFGVLAEDSLQGRQDADHATQITRHEFEALWTRARQHLAQPEPNQPSATGSAALARALHDPTDLPLRPLPDQVADLLVSLNSPARLAAHLRLVHDVACQILDWIQQQHPQLGVDRHAVLFGAATHDIGKSLHPGELSGPGSTHETAGRDLLLRHGIDDALARFAATHASWTDTNITLEDLLVSLADKIWKNKRVSDLEDLVVTHLAQATGRPPWQEYAALDELLTHIGDTADQRLAIQAAHPIHG
;
A
#
# COMPACT_ATOMS: atom_id res chain seq x y z
N MET A 1 26.89 -17.97 14.69
CA MET A 1 26.51 -17.36 15.99
C MET A 1 25.33 -16.47 15.72
N PRO A 2 24.30 -16.45 16.60
CA PRO A 2 23.13 -15.61 16.37
C PRO A 2 23.53 -14.13 16.32
N ARG A 3 22.85 -13.37 15.49
CA ARG A 3 23.09 -11.94 15.30
C ARG A 3 21.77 -11.17 15.45
N TRP A 4 21.85 -9.97 15.99
CA TRP A 4 20.71 -9.09 16.12
C TRP A 4 20.93 -7.85 15.28
N ILE A 5 19.93 -7.50 14.47
CA ILE A 5 19.98 -6.34 13.59
C ILE A 5 18.70 -5.52 13.73
N ARG A 6 18.79 -4.24 13.36
CA ARG A 6 17.64 -3.39 13.12
C ARG A 6 17.73 -2.73 11.75
N LEU A 7 16.58 -2.47 11.16
CA LEU A 7 16.37 -1.84 9.87
C LEU A 7 15.23 -0.83 10.01
N HIS A 8 15.24 0.21 9.19
CA HIS A 8 14.17 1.21 9.17
C HIS A 8 13.61 1.35 7.76
N ASN A 9 12.30 1.20 7.63
CA ASN A 9 11.58 1.55 6.42
C ASN A 9 10.96 2.95 6.58
N PRO A 10 11.54 4.00 5.98
CA PRO A 10 10.99 5.35 6.06
C PRO A 10 9.66 5.50 5.30
N GLU A 11 9.35 4.65 4.31
CA GLU A 11 8.07 4.72 3.58
C GLU A 11 6.89 4.33 4.48
N GLU A 12 7.12 3.42 5.42
CA GLU A 12 6.08 2.89 6.33
C GLU A 12 6.25 3.36 7.78
N ASP A 13 7.24 4.24 8.04
CA ASP A 13 7.69 4.64 9.38
C ASP A 13 7.76 3.44 10.35
N THR A 14 8.40 2.37 9.88
CA THR A 14 8.44 1.08 10.57
C THR A 14 9.87 0.64 10.82
N TRP A 15 10.15 0.31 12.08
CA TRP A 15 11.40 -0.29 12.51
C TRP A 15 11.25 -1.80 12.60
N PHE A 16 12.14 -2.51 11.93
CA PHE A 16 12.24 -3.96 11.99
C PHE A 16 13.43 -4.35 12.84
N TYR A 17 13.25 -5.32 13.72
CA TYR A 17 14.32 -5.91 14.52
C TYR A 17 14.29 -7.42 14.35
N TYR A 18 15.45 -8.01 14.09
CA TYR A 18 15.57 -9.45 13.86
C TYR A 18 16.63 -10.05 14.77
N GLU A 19 16.31 -11.23 15.32
CA GLU A 19 17.30 -12.21 15.72
C GLU A 19 17.47 -13.21 14.57
N LEU A 20 18.71 -13.35 14.11
CA LEU A 20 19.08 -14.19 12.99
C LEU A 20 19.87 -15.42 13.46
N ASP A 21 19.66 -16.55 12.80
CA ASP A 21 20.51 -17.73 12.95
C ASP A 21 21.84 -17.60 12.19
N ASP A 22 22.60 -18.69 12.07
CA ASP A 22 23.87 -18.73 11.34
C ASP A 22 23.73 -18.75 9.81
N GLN A 23 22.51 -18.84 9.30
CA GLN A 23 22.14 -18.81 7.89
C GLN A 23 21.38 -17.52 7.51
N ASP A 24 21.38 -16.51 8.38
CA ASP A 24 20.66 -15.24 8.22
C ASP A 24 19.13 -15.38 8.07
N TRP A 25 18.55 -16.42 8.66
CA TRP A 25 17.10 -16.58 8.78
C TRP A 25 16.58 -15.93 10.06
N ALA A 26 15.41 -15.28 9.96
CA ALA A 26 14.73 -14.71 11.10
C ALA A 26 14.23 -15.82 12.05
N VAL A 27 14.79 -15.87 13.25
CA VAL A 27 14.33 -16.74 14.34
C VAL A 27 13.32 -16.01 15.21
N ARG A 28 13.51 -14.70 15.41
CA ARG A 28 12.54 -13.80 16.05
C ARG A 28 12.50 -12.47 15.32
N GLN A 29 11.31 -11.89 15.23
CA GLN A 29 11.06 -10.60 14.57
C GLN A 29 10.23 -9.68 15.45
N ILE A 30 10.59 -8.40 15.47
CA ILE A 30 9.81 -7.32 16.08
C ILE A 30 9.60 -6.25 15.03
N GLU A 31 8.38 -5.74 14.96
CA GLU A 31 8.05 -4.53 14.19
C GLU A 31 7.48 -3.47 15.11
N LEU A 32 8.02 -2.26 15.01
CA LEU A 32 7.54 -1.09 15.72
C LEU A 32 7.14 -0.03 14.69
N GLN A 33 5.88 0.40 14.72
CA GLN A 33 5.30 1.30 13.73
C GLN A 33 5.00 2.69 14.31
N GLY A 34 5.26 3.72 13.50
CA GLY A 34 4.91 5.10 13.80
C GLY A 34 5.87 5.79 14.78
N PRO A 35 5.64 7.08 15.06
CA PRO A 35 6.50 7.89 15.92
C PRO A 35 6.54 7.40 17.38
N ASP A 36 5.45 6.76 17.84
CA ASP A 36 5.35 6.17 19.17
C ASP A 36 6.01 4.78 19.29
N GLN A 37 6.52 4.24 18.18
CA GLN A 37 7.10 2.90 18.07
C GLN A 37 6.18 1.82 18.65
N ARG A 38 4.91 1.84 18.23
CA ARG A 38 3.89 0.89 18.70
C ARG A 38 4.24 -0.50 18.17
N PRO A 39 4.35 -1.54 19.03
CA PRO A 39 4.61 -2.90 18.56
C PRO A 39 3.44 -3.45 17.73
N THR A 40 3.72 -3.93 16.53
CA THR A 40 2.76 -4.60 15.64
C THR A 40 3.06 -6.09 15.48
N THR A 41 4.34 -6.46 15.54
CA THR A 41 4.81 -7.85 15.39
C THR A 41 5.81 -8.20 16.51
N ALA A 42 5.72 -9.42 17.02
CA ALA A 42 6.66 -10.06 17.95
C ALA A 42 6.60 -11.59 17.77
N ALA A 43 6.94 -12.04 16.56
CA ALA A 43 6.81 -13.43 16.10
C ALA A 43 8.10 -14.23 16.31
N ALA A 44 7.97 -15.52 16.62
CA ALA A 44 9.07 -16.45 16.86
C ALA A 44 8.91 -17.73 16.03
N LEU A 45 10.00 -18.16 15.39
CA LEU A 45 10.02 -19.30 14.47
C LEU A 45 9.68 -20.62 15.16
N ASP A 46 10.18 -20.85 16.38
CA ASP A 46 9.90 -22.05 17.15
C ASP A 46 8.41 -22.21 17.48
N GLU A 47 7.74 -21.13 17.87
CA GLU A 47 6.30 -21.08 18.13
C GLU A 47 5.49 -21.36 16.84
N VAL A 48 5.87 -20.73 15.72
CA VAL A 48 5.23 -20.92 14.41
C VAL A 48 5.37 -22.38 13.95
N LEU A 49 6.57 -22.95 14.02
CA LEU A 49 6.82 -24.34 13.65
C LEU A 49 6.03 -25.31 14.56
N GLN A 50 6.01 -25.06 15.87
CA GLN A 50 5.25 -25.88 16.81
C GLN A 50 3.75 -25.88 16.48
N LEU A 51 3.16 -24.71 16.22
CA LEU A 51 1.75 -24.56 15.90
C LEU A 51 1.40 -25.23 14.57
N ARG A 52 2.24 -25.02 13.55
CA ARG A 52 2.04 -25.64 12.24
C ARG A 52 2.08 -27.17 12.32
N ASP A 53 3.06 -27.71 13.03
CA ASP A 53 3.32 -29.15 13.05
C ASP A 53 2.36 -29.92 13.99
N HIS A 54 1.77 -29.26 15.00
CA HIS A 54 1.00 -29.93 16.06
C HIS A 54 -0.43 -29.41 16.31
N HIS A 55 -0.76 -28.18 15.91
CA HIS A 55 -2.01 -27.52 16.29
C HIS A 55 -2.91 -27.18 15.10
N GLY A 56 -2.34 -27.01 13.90
CA GLY A 56 -3.09 -26.76 12.67
C GLY A 56 -3.30 -25.28 12.36
N PRO A 57 -3.97 -24.97 11.22
CA PRO A 57 -3.96 -23.63 10.64
C PRO A 57 -4.81 -22.59 11.40
N ALA A 58 -5.80 -23.01 12.20
CA ALA A 58 -6.66 -22.05 12.92
C ALA A 58 -5.94 -21.43 14.13
N GLU A 59 -5.14 -22.24 14.82
CA GLU A 59 -4.30 -21.88 15.94
C GLU A 59 -3.13 -21.02 15.47
N LEU A 60 -2.51 -21.37 14.34
CA LEU A 60 -1.52 -20.53 13.70
C LEU A 60 -2.10 -19.16 13.33
N LYS A 61 -3.28 -19.09 12.71
CA LYS A 61 -3.94 -17.80 12.45
C LYS A 61 -4.26 -17.00 13.71
N THR A 62 -4.52 -17.67 14.83
CA THR A 62 -4.77 -16.99 16.10
C THR A 62 -3.49 -16.42 16.67
N TYR A 63 -2.38 -17.13 16.52
CA TYR A 63 -1.05 -16.65 16.83
C TYR A 63 -0.65 -15.46 15.95
N GLU A 64 -0.78 -15.58 14.63
CA GLU A 64 -0.41 -14.53 13.67
C GLU A 64 -1.22 -13.25 13.88
N ARG A 65 -2.52 -13.36 14.17
CA ARG A 65 -3.34 -12.21 14.56
C ARG A 65 -2.87 -11.52 15.83
N ARG A 66 -2.16 -12.24 16.71
CA ARG A 66 -1.74 -11.75 18.02
C ARG A 66 -0.33 -11.20 18.01
N PHE A 67 0.58 -11.88 17.32
CA PHE A 67 2.01 -11.62 17.38
C PHE A 67 2.61 -11.28 16.01
N GLY A 68 1.78 -11.14 14.97
CA GLY A 68 2.23 -10.88 13.61
C GLY A 68 2.77 -12.12 12.90
N VAL A 69 3.14 -11.94 11.63
CA VAL A 69 3.69 -13.00 10.77
C VAL A 69 5.20 -12.88 10.74
N LEU A 70 5.90 -14.01 10.85
CA LEU A 70 7.35 -14.05 10.74
C LEU A 70 7.79 -13.97 9.27
N ALA A 71 8.87 -13.25 8.98
CA ALA A 71 9.46 -13.21 7.65
C ALA A 71 9.83 -14.61 7.15
N GLU A 72 9.35 -14.95 5.95
CA GLU A 72 9.49 -16.29 5.35
C GLU A 72 10.76 -16.46 4.48
N ASP A 73 11.56 -15.41 4.32
CA ASP A 73 12.75 -15.41 3.47
C ASP A 73 14.03 -15.06 4.25
N SER A 74 15.16 -15.57 3.77
CA SER A 74 16.49 -15.16 4.26
C SER A 74 16.70 -13.66 4.05
N LEU A 75 17.32 -13.00 5.03
CA LEU A 75 17.68 -11.58 4.94
C LEU A 75 19.04 -11.34 4.26
N GLN A 76 19.61 -12.36 3.61
CA GLN A 76 20.88 -12.25 2.91
C GLN A 76 20.79 -11.20 1.78
N GLY A 77 21.67 -10.21 1.79
CA GLY A 77 21.71 -9.11 0.79
C GLY A 77 20.79 -7.92 1.08
N ARG A 78 19.67 -8.08 1.82
CA ARG A 78 18.85 -6.93 2.27
C ARG A 78 19.55 -6.05 3.30
N GLN A 79 20.45 -6.64 4.06
CA GLN A 79 21.17 -5.95 5.13
C GLN A 79 22.08 -4.82 4.62
N ASP A 80 22.69 -5.03 3.46
CA ASP A 80 23.61 -4.08 2.83
C ASP A 80 22.85 -2.99 2.06
N ALA A 81 21.66 -3.31 1.54
CA ALA A 81 20.80 -2.37 0.82
C ALA A 81 20.04 -1.40 1.74
N ASP A 82 19.62 -1.89 2.92
CA ASP A 82 18.71 -1.16 3.83
C ASP A 82 19.43 -0.56 5.05
N HIS A 83 20.76 -0.44 5.00
CA HIS A 83 21.61 0.06 6.09
C HIS A 83 21.36 -0.62 7.45
N ALA A 84 21.37 -1.96 7.47
CA ALA A 84 21.18 -2.72 8.70
C ALA A 84 22.19 -2.32 9.78
N THR A 85 21.70 -1.97 10.97
CA THR A 85 22.56 -1.70 12.12
C THR A 85 22.56 -2.90 13.05
N GLN A 86 23.74 -3.41 13.39
CA GLN A 86 23.87 -4.45 14.41
C GLN A 86 23.51 -3.88 15.79
N ILE A 87 22.70 -4.62 16.53
CA ILE A 87 22.34 -4.29 17.91
C ILE A 87 22.81 -5.39 18.86
N THR A 88 22.81 -5.10 20.15
CA THR A 88 23.14 -6.09 21.16
C THR A 88 21.95 -7.01 21.42
N ARG A 89 22.24 -8.24 21.86
CA ARG A 89 21.23 -9.16 22.40
C ARG A 89 20.41 -8.50 23.51
N HIS A 90 21.05 -7.74 24.39
CA HIS A 90 20.37 -7.10 25.52
C HIS A 90 19.29 -6.11 25.06
N GLU A 91 19.61 -5.29 24.06
CA GLU A 91 18.64 -4.36 23.46
C GLU A 91 17.48 -5.11 22.80
N PHE A 92 17.77 -6.16 22.04
CA PHE A 92 16.74 -6.97 21.40
C PHE A 92 15.80 -7.62 22.43
N GLU A 93 16.34 -8.26 23.48
CA GLU A 93 15.53 -8.93 24.51
C GLU A 93 14.65 -7.95 25.30
N ALA A 94 15.14 -6.71 25.53
CA ALA A 94 14.35 -5.67 26.17
C ALA A 94 13.16 -5.25 25.30
N LEU A 95 13.39 -5.04 24.00
CA LEU A 95 12.33 -4.73 23.04
C LEU A 95 11.35 -5.89 22.87
N TRP A 96 11.87 -7.12 22.77
CA TRP A 96 11.10 -8.35 22.67
C TRP A 96 10.12 -8.48 23.84
N THR A 97 10.65 -8.31 25.07
CA THR A 97 9.83 -8.41 26.28
C THR A 97 8.73 -7.36 26.29
N ARG A 98 9.03 -6.11 25.94
CA ARG A 98 8.04 -5.02 25.86
C ARG A 98 6.99 -5.28 24.79
N ALA A 99 7.41 -5.69 23.59
CA ALA A 99 6.53 -5.98 22.47
C ALA A 99 5.60 -7.15 22.79
N ARG A 100 6.14 -8.26 23.32
CA ARG A 100 5.35 -9.41 23.76
C ARG A 100 4.38 -9.06 24.88
N GLN A 101 4.77 -8.24 25.85
CA GLN A 101 3.84 -7.80 26.91
C GLN A 101 2.72 -6.93 26.35
N HIS A 102 3.04 -5.99 25.46
CA HIS A 102 2.04 -5.15 24.80
C HIS A 102 1.05 -6.01 24.00
N LEU A 103 1.58 -6.87 23.14
CA LEU A 103 0.79 -7.74 22.27
C LEU A 103 0.10 -8.87 23.02
N ALA A 104 0.56 -9.29 24.21
CA ALA A 104 -0.10 -10.33 25.01
C ALA A 104 -1.18 -9.80 25.94
N GLN A 105 -1.23 -8.49 26.24
CA GLN A 105 -2.33 -7.89 26.99
C GLN A 105 -3.60 -7.94 26.13
N PRO A 106 -4.72 -8.51 26.61
CA PRO A 106 -6.00 -8.28 25.95
C PRO A 106 -6.17 -6.77 25.94
N GLU A 107 -6.38 -6.19 24.75
CA GLU A 107 -6.47 -4.74 24.60
C GLU A 107 -7.36 -4.18 25.73
N PRO A 108 -6.86 -3.27 26.59
CA PRO A 108 -7.74 -2.59 27.51
C PRO A 108 -8.84 -1.99 26.65
N ASN A 109 -10.09 -2.16 27.09
CA ASN A 109 -11.31 -1.71 26.43
C ASN A 109 -11.31 -0.17 26.28
N GLN A 110 -10.42 0.36 25.44
CA GLN A 110 -10.62 1.56 24.67
C GLN A 110 -11.72 1.19 23.68
N PRO A 111 -12.72 2.05 23.46
CA PRO A 111 -13.76 1.75 22.48
C PRO A 111 -13.06 1.58 21.14
N SER A 112 -12.86 0.31 20.74
CA SER A 112 -12.50 -0.07 19.40
C SER A 112 -13.53 0.63 18.52
N ALA A 113 -13.09 1.63 17.78
CA ALA A 113 -13.79 1.99 16.57
C ALA A 113 -13.82 0.68 15.78
N THR A 114 -14.95 -0.04 15.84
CA THR A 114 -15.24 -1.23 15.01
C THR A 114 -14.66 -0.99 13.63
N GLY A 115 -14.03 -1.97 12.97
CA GLY A 115 -13.37 -1.76 11.66
C GLY A 115 -14.16 -0.87 10.69
N SER A 116 -15.50 -0.96 10.72
CA SER A 116 -16.46 -0.05 10.09
C SER A 116 -16.28 1.45 10.40
N ALA A 117 -16.06 1.86 11.66
CA ALA A 117 -15.80 3.24 12.05
C ALA A 117 -14.41 3.73 11.62
N ALA A 118 -13.38 2.87 11.66
CA ALA A 118 -12.06 3.24 11.12
C ALA A 118 -12.10 3.40 9.60
N LEU A 119 -12.82 2.52 8.91
CA LEU A 119 -13.08 2.60 7.47
C LEU A 119 -13.87 3.86 7.12
N ALA A 120 -14.94 4.16 7.85
CA ALA A 120 -15.74 5.36 7.63
C ALA A 120 -14.90 6.65 7.75
N ARG A 121 -13.99 6.70 8.75
CA ARG A 121 -13.05 7.81 8.88
C ARG A 121 -12.11 7.91 7.68
N ALA A 122 -11.50 6.80 7.24
CA ALA A 122 -10.63 6.80 6.07
C ALA A 122 -11.35 7.33 4.81
N LEU A 123 -12.62 6.96 4.63
CA LEU A 123 -13.43 7.36 3.49
C LEU A 123 -13.88 8.84 3.53
N HIS A 124 -14.18 9.38 4.71
CA HIS A 124 -14.95 10.62 4.82
C HIS A 124 -14.33 11.70 5.69
N ASP A 125 -13.42 11.37 6.61
CA ASP A 125 -12.89 12.38 7.51
C ASP A 125 -12.11 13.44 6.72
N PRO A 126 -12.23 14.72 7.14
CA PRO A 126 -11.39 15.76 6.59
C PRO A 126 -9.93 15.45 6.96
N THR A 127 -9.05 15.71 6.01
CA THR A 127 -7.60 15.63 6.18
C THR A 127 -7.00 17.02 5.98
N ASP A 128 -5.75 17.23 6.42
CA ASP A 128 -5.07 18.51 6.23
C ASP A 128 -4.90 18.88 4.75
N LEU A 129 -4.89 17.85 3.88
CA LEU A 129 -5.11 18.00 2.44
C LEU A 129 -6.61 17.84 2.13
N PRO A 130 -7.23 18.73 1.35
CA PRO A 130 -8.64 18.60 0.97
C PRO A 130 -8.83 17.52 -0.11
N LEU A 131 -8.74 16.25 0.27
CA LEU A 131 -8.86 15.11 -0.65
C LEU A 131 -10.29 15.01 -1.20
N ARG A 132 -10.41 14.83 -2.51
CA ARG A 132 -11.69 14.54 -3.15
C ARG A 132 -12.25 13.19 -2.69
N PRO A 133 -13.58 13.07 -2.50
CA PRO A 133 -14.19 11.82 -2.10
C PRO A 133 -14.11 10.78 -3.22
N LEU A 134 -14.05 9.50 -2.85
CA LEU A 134 -14.24 8.41 -3.80
C LEU A 134 -15.64 8.46 -4.42
N PRO A 135 -15.85 7.86 -5.61
CA PRO A 135 -17.20 7.65 -6.14
C PRO A 135 -18.05 6.87 -5.12
N ASP A 136 -19.30 7.30 -4.90
CA ASP A 136 -20.19 6.71 -3.89
C ASP A 136 -20.29 5.18 -4.02
N GLN A 137 -20.42 4.67 -5.26
CA GLN A 137 -20.46 3.23 -5.55
C GLN A 137 -19.22 2.48 -5.03
N VAL A 138 -18.04 3.10 -5.11
CA VAL A 138 -16.78 2.50 -4.63
C VAL A 138 -16.70 2.55 -3.11
N ALA A 139 -17.08 3.68 -2.50
CA ALA A 139 -17.13 3.79 -1.04
C ALA A 139 -18.10 2.76 -0.44
N ASP A 140 -19.30 2.62 -1.00
CA ASP A 140 -20.30 1.62 -0.60
C ASP A 140 -19.76 0.19 -0.76
N LEU A 141 -19.05 -0.08 -1.86
CA LEU A 141 -18.42 -1.38 -2.09
C LEU A 141 -17.37 -1.68 -1.00
N LEU A 142 -16.47 -0.74 -0.70
CA LEU A 142 -15.46 -0.90 0.35
C LEU A 142 -16.09 -1.15 1.73
N VAL A 143 -17.20 -0.46 2.05
CA VAL A 143 -17.98 -0.70 3.26
C VAL A 143 -18.59 -2.10 3.26
N SER A 144 -19.18 -2.54 2.14
CA SER A 144 -19.78 -3.87 2.01
C SER A 144 -18.76 -5.01 2.16
N LEU A 145 -17.52 -4.77 1.73
CA LEU A 145 -16.40 -5.69 1.85
C LEU A 145 -15.74 -5.67 3.23
N ASN A 146 -16.11 -4.72 4.10
CA ASN A 146 -15.41 -4.41 5.35
C ASN A 146 -13.90 -4.23 5.10
N SER A 147 -13.57 -3.49 4.04
CA SER A 147 -12.19 -3.28 3.59
C SER A 147 -11.33 -2.63 4.67
N PRO A 148 -10.02 -2.94 4.73
CA PRO A 148 -9.11 -2.30 5.67
C PRO A 148 -9.11 -0.78 5.53
N ALA A 149 -9.14 -0.05 6.64
CA ALA A 149 -9.16 1.42 6.62
C ALA A 149 -7.96 2.01 5.87
N ARG A 150 -6.78 1.39 6.00
CA ARG A 150 -5.56 1.77 5.27
C ARG A 150 -5.72 1.66 3.75
N LEU A 151 -6.42 0.63 3.27
CA LEU A 151 -6.73 0.48 1.85
C LEU A 151 -7.65 1.59 1.36
N ALA A 152 -8.72 1.89 2.11
CA ALA A 152 -9.63 2.97 1.74
C ALA A 152 -8.94 4.34 1.71
N ALA A 153 -8.06 4.62 2.67
CA ALA A 153 -7.25 5.83 2.68
C ALA A 153 -6.32 5.91 1.45
N HIS A 154 -5.62 4.81 1.12
CA HIS A 154 -4.81 4.70 -0.09
C HIS A 154 -5.59 5.01 -1.36
N LEU A 155 -6.72 4.33 -1.57
CA LEU A 155 -7.54 4.49 -2.76
C LEU A 155 -8.06 5.93 -2.89
N ARG A 156 -8.43 6.59 -1.78
CA ARG A 156 -8.83 8.00 -1.76
C ARG A 156 -7.69 8.94 -2.16
N LEU A 157 -6.47 8.69 -1.68
CA LEU A 157 -5.28 9.48 -2.03
C LEU A 157 -4.94 9.35 -3.52
N VAL A 158 -4.94 8.13 -4.05
CA VAL A 158 -4.67 7.86 -5.48
C VAL A 158 -5.78 8.44 -6.37
N HIS A 159 -7.04 8.32 -5.96
CA HIS A 159 -8.17 8.92 -6.66
C HIS A 159 -8.09 10.45 -6.73
N ASP A 160 -7.69 11.12 -5.64
CA ASP A 160 -7.48 12.57 -5.63
C ASP A 160 -6.38 12.99 -6.62
N VAL A 161 -5.27 12.25 -6.67
CA VAL A 161 -4.19 12.49 -7.62
C VAL A 161 -4.65 12.26 -9.06
N ALA A 162 -5.41 11.20 -9.32
CA ALA A 162 -6.01 10.96 -10.64
C ALA A 162 -6.94 12.11 -11.05
N CYS A 163 -7.70 12.67 -10.12
CA CYS A 163 -8.50 13.87 -10.37
C CYS A 163 -7.65 15.09 -10.74
N GLN A 164 -6.53 15.32 -10.06
CA GLN A 164 -5.60 16.41 -10.39
C GLN A 164 -5.01 16.25 -11.80
N ILE A 165 -4.59 15.03 -12.15
CA ILE A 165 -4.07 14.71 -13.49
C ILE A 165 -5.14 14.95 -14.57
N LEU A 166 -6.37 14.49 -14.35
CA LEU A 166 -7.46 14.67 -15.31
C LEU A 166 -7.91 16.13 -15.44
N ASP A 167 -7.86 16.91 -14.36
CA ASP A 167 -8.11 18.35 -14.43
C ASP A 167 -7.05 19.06 -15.26
N TRP A 168 -5.78 18.70 -15.08
CA TRP A 168 -4.68 19.22 -15.90
C TRP A 168 -4.84 18.82 -17.37
N ILE A 169 -5.17 17.56 -17.67
CA ILE A 169 -5.45 17.11 -19.05
C ILE A 169 -6.59 17.92 -19.66
N GLN A 170 -7.70 18.11 -18.93
CA GLN A 170 -8.84 18.87 -19.42
C GLN A 170 -8.49 20.33 -19.72
N GLN A 171 -7.56 20.92 -18.97
CA GLN A 171 -7.11 22.30 -19.17
C GLN A 171 -6.09 22.43 -20.30
N GLN A 172 -5.07 21.56 -20.35
CA GLN A 172 -3.96 21.65 -21.30
C GLN A 172 -4.26 20.96 -22.64
N HIS A 173 -5.11 19.94 -22.61
CA HIS A 173 -5.41 19.03 -23.71
C HIS A 173 -6.92 18.76 -23.84
N PRO A 174 -7.79 19.78 -23.96
CA PRO A 174 -9.24 19.61 -23.96
C PRO A 174 -9.80 18.75 -25.11
N GLN A 175 -9.00 18.49 -26.15
CA GLN A 175 -9.38 17.63 -27.28
C GLN A 175 -8.98 16.15 -27.08
N LEU A 176 -8.22 15.84 -26.03
CA LEU A 176 -7.86 14.46 -25.71
C LEU A 176 -9.09 13.75 -25.15
N GLY A 177 -9.62 12.78 -25.91
CA GLY A 177 -10.79 12.00 -25.54
C GLY A 177 -10.47 10.94 -24.48
N VAL A 178 -10.13 11.38 -23.26
CA VAL A 178 -9.94 10.48 -22.11
C VAL A 178 -11.29 10.14 -21.48
N ASP A 179 -11.54 8.86 -21.22
CA ASP A 179 -12.66 8.46 -20.37
C ASP A 179 -12.35 8.79 -18.91
N ARG A 180 -12.73 10.01 -18.49
CA ARG A 180 -12.55 10.50 -17.13
C ARG A 180 -13.19 9.57 -16.09
N HIS A 181 -14.36 9.02 -16.39
CA HIS A 181 -15.05 8.12 -15.45
C HIS A 181 -14.25 6.84 -15.25
N ALA A 182 -13.74 6.25 -16.32
CA ALA A 182 -12.91 5.04 -16.25
C ALA A 182 -11.64 5.25 -15.43
N VAL A 183 -10.90 6.33 -15.64
CA VAL A 183 -9.66 6.63 -14.88
C VAL A 183 -9.96 6.83 -13.40
N LEU A 184 -10.99 7.60 -13.08
CA LEU A 184 -11.36 7.88 -11.70
C LEU A 184 -11.85 6.63 -10.95
N PHE A 185 -12.61 5.77 -11.63
CA PHE A 185 -13.00 4.47 -11.09
C PHE A 185 -11.77 3.57 -10.90
N GLY A 186 -10.92 3.44 -11.92
CA GLY A 186 -9.72 2.63 -11.88
C GLY A 186 -8.78 3.03 -10.74
N ALA A 187 -8.50 4.32 -10.57
CA ALA A 187 -7.70 4.83 -9.46
C ALA A 187 -8.34 4.49 -8.09
N ALA A 188 -9.66 4.61 -7.99
CA ALA A 188 -10.42 4.31 -6.78
C ALA A 188 -10.54 2.80 -6.46
N THR A 189 -10.20 1.90 -7.39
CA THR A 189 -10.36 0.45 -7.20
C THR A 189 -9.14 -0.40 -7.53
N HIS A 190 -8.04 0.17 -8.03
CA HIS A 190 -6.91 -0.62 -8.55
C HIS A 190 -6.37 -1.66 -7.55
N ASP A 191 -6.34 -1.30 -6.27
CA ASP A 191 -5.85 -2.14 -5.18
C ASP A 191 -6.95 -2.88 -4.42
N ILE A 192 -8.20 -2.89 -4.91
CA ILE A 192 -9.35 -3.42 -4.15
C ILE A 192 -9.19 -4.89 -3.76
N GLY A 193 -8.43 -5.67 -4.53
CA GLY A 193 -8.11 -7.06 -4.22
C GLY A 193 -7.36 -7.25 -2.90
N LYS A 194 -6.70 -6.21 -2.37
CA LYS A 194 -6.09 -6.22 -1.03
C LYS A 194 -7.13 -6.34 0.09
N SER A 195 -8.42 -6.14 -0.21
CA SER A 195 -9.53 -6.52 0.70
C SER A 195 -9.62 -8.04 0.91
N LEU A 196 -9.23 -8.83 -0.09
CA LEU A 196 -9.18 -10.30 -0.03
C LEU A 196 -7.79 -10.81 0.39
N HIS A 197 -6.75 -10.03 0.10
CA HIS A 197 -5.35 -10.35 0.39
C HIS A 197 -4.70 -9.26 1.26
N PRO A 198 -5.14 -9.07 2.53
CA PRO A 198 -4.66 -7.97 3.37
C PRO A 198 -3.17 -8.03 3.71
N GLY A 199 -2.53 -9.21 3.58
CA GLY A 199 -1.07 -9.34 3.73
C GLY A 199 -0.29 -8.56 2.67
N GLU A 200 -0.88 -8.29 1.50
CA GLU A 200 -0.26 -7.51 0.42
C GLU A 200 -0.44 -5.98 0.61
N LEU A 201 -0.96 -5.53 1.76
CA LEU A 201 -0.99 -4.10 2.12
C LEU A 201 0.37 -3.55 2.54
N SER A 202 1.27 -4.40 3.00
CA SER A 202 2.64 -4.08 3.43
C SER A 202 3.67 -5.14 3.04
N GLY A 203 3.22 -6.37 2.80
CA GLY A 203 4.07 -7.43 2.26
C GLY A 203 4.15 -7.40 0.73
N PRO A 204 5.17 -8.07 0.14
CA PRO A 204 5.22 -8.28 -1.30
C PRO A 204 4.06 -9.18 -1.76
N GLY A 205 3.63 -9.00 -3.00
CA GLY A 205 2.63 -9.86 -3.63
C GLY A 205 1.90 -9.16 -4.78
N SER A 206 1.29 -9.96 -5.64
CA SER A 206 0.48 -9.49 -6.78
C SER A 206 -0.84 -10.27 -6.90
N THR A 207 -1.22 -11.06 -5.90
CA THR A 207 -2.46 -11.84 -5.93
C THR A 207 -3.69 -10.92 -5.97
N HIS A 208 -3.58 -9.74 -5.33
CA HIS A 208 -4.63 -8.72 -5.34
C HIS A 208 -5.01 -8.25 -6.75
N GLU A 209 -4.12 -8.34 -7.73
CA GLU A 209 -4.39 -7.83 -9.09
C GLU A 209 -5.51 -8.63 -9.77
N THR A 210 -5.32 -9.95 -9.88
CA THR A 210 -6.33 -10.84 -10.46
C THR A 210 -7.55 -10.97 -9.54
N ALA A 211 -7.33 -11.09 -8.23
CA ALA A 211 -8.42 -11.22 -7.27
C ALA A 211 -9.31 -9.97 -7.21
N GLY A 212 -8.74 -8.78 -7.38
CA GLY A 212 -9.44 -7.51 -7.43
C GLY A 212 -10.32 -7.39 -8.66
N ARG A 213 -9.82 -7.77 -9.85
CA ARG A 213 -10.63 -7.83 -11.07
C ARG A 213 -11.81 -8.79 -10.91
N ASP A 214 -11.56 -10.02 -10.45
CA ASP A 214 -12.60 -11.03 -10.25
C ASP A 214 -13.62 -10.62 -9.18
N LEU A 215 -13.20 -9.87 -8.18
CA LEU A 215 -14.10 -9.28 -7.18
C LEU A 215 -15.03 -8.26 -7.84
N LEU A 216 -14.50 -7.30 -8.59
CA LEU A 216 -15.30 -6.28 -9.27
C LEU A 216 -16.32 -6.91 -10.23
N LEU A 217 -15.91 -7.88 -11.03
CA LEU A 217 -16.80 -8.62 -11.94
C LEU A 217 -17.96 -9.32 -11.19
N ARG A 218 -17.69 -9.96 -10.05
CA ARG A 218 -18.73 -10.60 -9.22
C ARG A 218 -19.72 -9.60 -8.62
N HIS A 219 -19.30 -8.36 -8.43
CA HIS A 219 -20.16 -7.25 -8.01
C HIS A 219 -20.86 -6.54 -9.18
N GLY A 220 -20.79 -7.09 -10.39
CA GLY A 220 -21.51 -6.58 -11.56
C GLY A 220 -20.86 -5.37 -12.23
N ILE A 221 -19.59 -5.09 -11.91
CA ILE A 221 -18.80 -4.07 -12.61
C ILE A 221 -18.38 -4.63 -13.97
N ASP A 222 -18.52 -3.82 -15.02
CA ASP A 222 -18.13 -4.20 -16.38
C ASP A 222 -16.63 -4.51 -16.49
N ASP A 223 -16.27 -5.47 -17.35
CA ASP A 223 -14.88 -5.88 -17.57
C ASP A 223 -13.96 -4.71 -17.94
N ALA A 224 -14.48 -3.75 -18.71
CA ALA A 224 -13.77 -2.52 -19.04
C ALA A 224 -13.31 -1.76 -17.79
N LEU A 225 -14.13 -1.64 -16.75
CA LEU A 225 -13.73 -0.95 -15.52
C LEU A 225 -12.95 -1.88 -14.58
N ALA A 226 -13.34 -3.16 -14.50
CA ALA A 226 -12.70 -4.13 -13.62
C ALA A 226 -11.23 -4.39 -13.98
N ARG A 227 -10.83 -4.21 -15.25
CA ARG A 227 -9.46 -4.43 -15.72
C ARG A 227 -8.40 -3.64 -14.95
N PHE A 228 -8.72 -2.43 -14.49
CA PHE A 228 -7.74 -1.56 -13.82
C PHE A 228 -7.16 -2.19 -12.55
N ALA A 229 -7.91 -3.06 -11.88
CA ALA A 229 -7.39 -3.83 -10.75
C ALA A 229 -6.21 -4.73 -11.15
N ALA A 230 -6.20 -5.25 -12.38
CA ALA A 230 -5.17 -6.14 -12.89
C ALA A 230 -4.09 -5.45 -13.73
N THR A 231 -4.36 -4.30 -14.34
CA THR A 231 -3.45 -3.66 -15.31
C THR A 231 -2.54 -2.59 -14.71
N HIS A 232 -2.85 -2.07 -13.51
CA HIS A 232 -2.17 -0.89 -12.95
C HIS A 232 -0.66 -1.08 -12.69
N ALA A 233 -0.17 -2.32 -12.58
CA ALA A 233 1.25 -2.64 -12.43
C ALA A 233 1.95 -3.10 -13.74
N SER A 234 1.20 -3.32 -14.81
CA SER A 234 1.67 -3.92 -16.08
C SER A 234 1.49 -2.99 -17.29
N TRP A 235 1.96 -1.75 -17.19
CA TRP A 235 1.75 -0.70 -18.19
C TRP A 235 2.50 -0.89 -19.54
N THR A 236 3.29 -1.95 -19.68
CA THR A 236 3.97 -2.29 -20.95
C THR A 236 3.24 -3.35 -21.78
N ASP A 237 2.11 -3.85 -21.31
CA ASP A 237 1.33 -4.87 -22.02
C ASP A 237 0.66 -4.32 -23.28
N THR A 238 0.40 -5.21 -24.24
CA THR A 238 -0.09 -4.84 -25.58
C THR A 238 -1.49 -4.22 -25.62
N ASN A 239 -2.28 -4.37 -24.56
CA ASN A 239 -3.67 -3.88 -24.48
C ASN A 239 -3.84 -2.68 -23.54
N ILE A 240 -2.73 -2.06 -23.11
CA ILE A 240 -2.76 -0.91 -22.21
C ILE A 240 -3.22 0.33 -22.96
N THR A 241 -4.27 0.97 -22.44
CA THR A 241 -4.80 2.22 -22.99
C THR A 241 -4.19 3.42 -22.25
N LEU A 242 -4.43 4.63 -22.76
CA LEU A 242 -4.03 5.85 -22.04
C LEU A 242 -4.67 5.89 -20.65
N GLU A 243 -5.93 5.49 -20.51
CA GLU A 243 -6.61 5.43 -19.22
C GLU A 243 -5.88 4.52 -18.22
N ASP A 244 -5.37 3.36 -18.68
CA ASP A 244 -4.58 2.44 -17.85
C ASP A 244 -3.28 3.11 -17.40
N LEU A 245 -2.58 3.80 -18.32
CA LEU A 245 -1.36 4.55 -17.98
C LEU A 245 -1.63 5.66 -16.96
N LEU A 246 -2.76 6.36 -17.06
CA LEU A 246 -3.11 7.44 -16.12
C LEU A 246 -3.43 6.90 -14.72
N VAL A 247 -4.06 5.72 -14.61
CA VAL A 247 -4.26 5.03 -13.33
C VAL A 247 -2.92 4.62 -12.73
N SER A 248 -2.05 3.98 -13.51
CA SER A 248 -0.69 3.64 -13.08
C SER A 248 0.10 4.87 -12.64
N LEU A 249 0.04 5.96 -13.41
CA LEU A 249 0.76 7.19 -13.12
C LEU A 249 0.31 7.80 -11.80
N ALA A 250 -1.01 7.85 -11.55
CA ALA A 250 -1.58 8.31 -10.28
C ALA A 250 -1.08 7.46 -9.09
N ASP A 251 -1.06 6.13 -9.25
CA ASP A 251 -0.55 5.20 -8.22
C ASP A 251 0.96 5.34 -7.95
N LYS A 252 1.76 5.83 -8.90
CA LYS A 252 3.18 6.12 -8.61
C LYS A 252 3.37 7.50 -8.02
N ILE A 253 2.76 8.52 -8.61
CA ILE A 253 3.06 9.91 -8.26
C ILE A 253 2.42 10.36 -6.93
N TRP A 254 1.38 9.68 -6.42
CA TRP A 254 0.81 10.09 -5.12
C TRP A 254 1.85 10.10 -3.99
N LYS A 255 2.85 9.20 -4.05
CA LYS A 255 3.99 9.16 -3.13
C LYS A 255 5.28 9.73 -3.73
N ASN A 256 5.18 10.59 -4.74
CA ASN A 256 6.29 11.19 -5.47
C ASN A 256 7.24 10.17 -6.14
N LYS A 257 6.75 8.97 -6.49
CA LYS A 257 7.55 8.00 -7.22
C LYS A 257 7.51 8.31 -8.71
N ARG A 258 8.64 8.76 -9.26
CA ARG A 258 8.84 8.98 -10.70
C ARG A 258 9.21 7.68 -11.41
N VAL A 259 8.63 7.44 -12.58
CA VAL A 259 8.85 6.22 -13.37
C VAL A 259 8.96 6.62 -14.84
N SER A 260 10.19 6.80 -15.32
CA SER A 260 10.47 7.36 -16.66
C SER A 260 9.79 6.59 -17.78
N ASP A 261 9.85 5.25 -17.78
CA ASP A 261 9.22 4.45 -18.84
C ASP A 261 7.70 4.64 -18.92
N LEU A 262 7.03 4.81 -17.77
CA LEU A 262 5.59 5.08 -17.70
C LEU A 262 5.27 6.51 -18.15
N GLU A 263 6.07 7.48 -17.69
CA GLU A 263 5.94 8.89 -18.06
C GLU A 263 6.12 9.09 -19.57
N ASP A 264 7.10 8.40 -20.19
CA ASP A 264 7.36 8.45 -21.63
C ASP A 264 6.18 7.89 -22.47
N LEU A 265 5.51 6.85 -21.99
CA LEU A 265 4.31 6.32 -22.63
C LEU A 265 3.16 7.34 -22.59
N VAL A 266 2.94 8.01 -21.45
CA VAL A 266 1.93 9.07 -21.34
C VAL A 266 2.28 10.25 -22.26
N VAL A 267 3.53 10.70 -22.24
CA VAL A 267 4.03 11.77 -23.14
C VAL A 267 3.81 11.42 -24.60
N THR A 268 4.05 10.17 -24.99
CA THR A 268 3.83 9.69 -26.35
C THR A 268 2.38 9.85 -26.77
N HIS A 269 1.43 9.44 -25.91
CA HIS A 269 -0.01 9.61 -26.19
C HIS A 269 -0.41 11.09 -26.27
N LEU A 270 0.10 11.94 -25.36
CA LEU A 270 -0.18 13.38 -25.38
C LEU A 270 0.33 14.02 -26.68
N ALA A 271 1.58 13.77 -27.05
CA ALA A 271 2.20 14.33 -28.25
C ALA A 271 1.48 13.89 -29.54
N GLN A 272 1.05 12.64 -29.61
CA GLN A 272 0.27 12.12 -30.74
C GLN A 272 -1.08 12.83 -30.87
N ALA A 273 -1.77 13.07 -29.76
CA ALA A 273 -3.10 13.69 -29.76
C ALA A 273 -3.06 15.20 -30.03
N THR A 274 -2.03 15.90 -29.57
CA THR A 274 -1.92 17.36 -29.71
C THR A 274 -1.13 17.79 -30.95
N GLY A 275 -0.31 16.90 -31.51
CA GLY A 275 0.67 17.21 -32.55
C GLY A 275 1.86 18.04 -32.05
N ARG A 276 1.99 18.27 -30.73
CA ARG A 276 3.15 18.95 -30.14
C ARG A 276 4.36 18.03 -30.07
N PRO A 277 5.59 18.58 -30.06
CA PRO A 277 6.78 17.74 -29.93
C PRO A 277 6.86 17.10 -28.53
N PRO A 278 7.31 15.84 -28.40
CA PRO A 278 7.34 15.10 -27.13
C PRO A 278 8.04 15.82 -25.98
N TRP A 279 9.14 16.54 -26.23
CA TRP A 279 9.88 17.26 -25.18
C TRP A 279 9.04 18.37 -24.52
N GLN A 280 8.10 18.96 -25.27
CA GLN A 280 7.22 20.00 -24.74
C GLN A 280 6.16 19.39 -23.83
N GLU A 281 5.60 18.25 -24.22
CA GLU A 281 4.62 17.53 -23.38
C GLU A 281 5.28 16.91 -22.15
N TYR A 282 6.52 16.41 -22.28
CA TYR A 282 7.32 15.97 -21.15
C TYR A 282 7.54 17.10 -20.14
N ALA A 283 7.98 18.28 -20.59
CA ALA A 283 8.19 19.41 -19.69
C ALA A 283 6.91 19.84 -18.96
N ALA A 284 5.77 19.83 -19.65
CA ALA A 284 4.48 20.16 -19.05
C ALA A 284 4.00 19.09 -18.05
N LEU A 285 4.21 17.81 -18.36
CA LEU A 285 3.92 16.70 -17.45
C LEU A 285 4.84 16.74 -16.22
N ASP A 286 6.13 16.97 -16.41
CA ASP A 286 7.11 17.06 -15.32
C ASP A 286 6.78 18.18 -14.32
N GLU A 287 6.34 19.34 -14.80
CA GLU A 287 5.86 20.44 -13.95
C GLU A 287 4.65 20.01 -13.11
N LEU A 288 3.67 19.33 -13.72
CA LEU A 288 2.51 18.77 -13.00
C LEU A 288 2.94 17.75 -11.95
N LEU A 289 3.76 16.78 -12.32
CA LEU A 289 4.17 15.69 -11.43
C LEU A 289 5.01 16.21 -10.27
N THR A 290 5.84 17.24 -10.51
CA THR A 290 6.58 17.95 -9.45
C THR A 290 5.62 18.64 -8.48
N HIS A 291 4.64 19.39 -8.98
CA HIS A 291 3.65 20.05 -8.14
C HIS A 291 2.83 19.06 -7.30
N ILE A 292 2.43 17.93 -7.89
CA ILE A 292 1.77 16.85 -7.16
C ILE A 292 2.74 16.31 -6.09
N GLY A 293 3.99 16.05 -6.46
CA GLY A 293 5.04 15.51 -5.59
C GLY A 293 5.33 16.36 -4.34
N ASP A 294 5.20 17.68 -4.42
CA ASP A 294 5.42 18.62 -3.30
C ASP A 294 4.55 18.33 -2.05
N THR A 295 3.44 17.59 -2.24
CA THR A 295 2.50 17.23 -1.15
C THR A 295 2.55 15.75 -0.78
N ALA A 296 3.52 14.97 -1.29
CA ALA A 296 3.60 13.54 -1.04
C ALA A 296 3.81 13.17 0.43
N ASP A 297 4.65 13.91 1.17
CA ASP A 297 4.88 13.66 2.60
C ASP A 297 3.58 13.77 3.42
N GLN A 298 2.73 14.75 3.08
CA GLN A 298 1.42 14.92 3.72
C GLN A 298 0.47 13.76 3.38
N ARG A 299 0.47 13.29 2.13
CA ARG A 299 -0.32 12.11 1.71
C ARG A 299 0.16 10.83 2.40
N LEU A 300 1.47 10.64 2.55
CA LEU A 300 2.05 9.52 3.29
C LEU A 300 1.65 9.57 4.76
N ALA A 301 1.68 10.75 5.41
CA ALA A 301 1.23 10.91 6.79
C ALA A 301 -0.26 10.57 6.96
N ILE A 302 -1.12 10.97 6.00
CA ILE A 302 -2.55 10.60 6.00
C ILE A 302 -2.72 9.08 5.93
N GLN A 303 -1.99 8.38 5.04
CA GLN A 303 -2.07 6.93 4.97
C GLN A 303 -1.55 6.26 6.25
N ALA A 304 -0.44 6.75 6.81
CA ALA A 304 0.18 6.25 8.03
C ALA A 304 -0.72 6.36 9.28
N ALA A 305 -1.66 7.32 9.30
CA ALA A 305 -2.68 7.42 10.36
C ALA A 305 -3.63 6.22 10.41
N HIS A 306 -3.64 5.36 9.39
CA HIS A 306 -4.41 4.13 9.33
C HIS A 306 -3.46 2.91 9.40
N PRO A 307 -3.35 2.24 10.57
CA PRO A 307 -2.46 1.10 10.75
C PRO A 307 -2.92 -0.11 9.92
N ILE A 308 -1.98 -0.98 9.57
CA ILE A 308 -2.21 -2.20 8.76
C ILE A 308 -3.03 -3.23 9.55
N HIS A 309 -2.85 -3.27 10.86
CA HIS A 309 -3.59 -4.10 11.79
C HIS A 309 -4.49 -3.21 12.66
N GLY A 310 -5.77 -3.57 12.74
CA GLY A 310 -6.77 -2.93 13.60
C GLY A 310 -6.90 -3.61 14.96
#